data_AF-A0A194WX44-F1
#
_entry.id   AF-A0A194WX44-F1
#
_cell.length_a   1.000
_cell.length_b   1.000
_cell.length_c   1.000
_cell.angle_alpha   90.00
_cell.angle_beta   90.00
_cell.angle_gamma   90.00
#
_symmetry.space_group_name_H-M   'P 1'
#
loop_
_entity.id
_entity.type
_entity.pdbx_description
1 polymer ?
#
loop_
_entity_poly.entity_id
_entity_poly.type
_entity_poly.pdbx_seq_one_letter_code
_entity_poly.pdbx_strand_id
1 'polypeptide(L)'
;MGCGPSRPPPENGFQLDDKRAVFRPPPSPSTPAPEMKKFFASATASRSSRRPEQAPAQYTSQNRAKEVARCAALLREMYTLDLEIWAMGNAHVEDVPERELKKRKANALFGEVRRCVEGWKGSKGAGWEGEEWRCVEDICEVVEQHGFKRY
;
A
#
# COMPACT_ATOMS: atom_id res chain seq x y z
N MET A 1 11.24 9.05 -67.85
CA MET A 1 10.73 8.39 -66.64
C MET A 1 10.28 9.46 -65.65
N GLY A 2 9.02 9.35 -65.19
CA GLY A 2 8.48 9.83 -63.92
C GLY A 2 8.74 11.27 -63.45
N CYS A 3 7.73 12.13 -63.58
CA CYS A 3 7.46 13.20 -62.62
C CYS A 3 7.08 12.59 -61.26
N GLY A 4 7.56 13.17 -60.17
CA GLY A 4 7.14 12.86 -58.79
C GLY A 4 7.48 14.02 -57.86
N PRO A 5 6.49 14.76 -57.33
CA PRO A 5 6.68 16.08 -56.74
C PRO A 5 7.15 16.07 -55.28
N SER A 6 7.96 17.09 -54.95
CA SER A 6 8.34 17.51 -53.60
C SER A 6 7.13 17.61 -52.68
N ARG A 7 7.14 16.85 -51.60
CA ARG A 7 6.12 16.90 -50.54
C ARG A 7 6.62 17.86 -49.44
N PRO A 8 5.98 19.01 -49.18
CA PRO A 8 6.28 19.77 -47.97
C PRO A 8 5.73 19.03 -46.73
N PRO A 9 6.34 19.25 -45.54
CA PRO A 9 5.85 18.66 -44.31
C PRO A 9 4.49 19.26 -43.91
N PRO A 10 3.58 18.48 -43.30
CA PRO A 10 2.34 19.02 -42.76
C PRO A 10 2.63 19.81 -41.48
N GLU A 11 2.30 21.10 -41.51
CA GLU A 11 2.17 21.96 -40.34
C GLU A 11 0.95 21.52 -39.52
N ASN A 12 1.11 20.49 -38.70
CA ASN A 12 0.16 20.17 -37.66
C ASN A 12 0.42 21.10 -36.47
N GLY A 13 -0.06 22.34 -36.62
CA GLY A 13 -0.28 23.25 -35.51
C GLY A 13 -1.26 22.60 -34.53
N PHE A 14 -0.71 22.05 -33.44
CA PHE A 14 -1.48 21.72 -32.25
C PHE A 14 -2.01 23.05 -31.68
N GLN A 15 -3.24 23.37 -32.07
CA GLN A 15 -4.02 24.43 -31.43
C GLN A 15 -4.37 23.92 -30.03
N LEU A 16 -3.55 24.28 -29.05
CA LEU A 16 -3.79 24.00 -27.65
C LEU A 16 -4.97 24.86 -27.22
N ASP A 17 -6.17 24.31 -27.25
CA ASP A 17 -7.36 24.91 -26.65
C ASP A 17 -7.07 25.15 -25.15
N ASP A 18 -6.75 26.40 -24.81
CA ASP A 18 -6.61 26.93 -23.45
C ASP A 18 -7.98 26.92 -22.77
N LYS A 19 -8.45 25.73 -22.39
CA LYS A 19 -9.60 25.57 -21.51
C LYS A 19 -9.07 25.65 -20.09
N ARG A 20 -8.63 26.85 -19.72
CA ARG A 20 -8.40 27.27 -18.34
C ARG A 20 -9.70 27.05 -17.58
N ALA A 21 -9.84 25.86 -16.99
CA ALA A 21 -10.84 25.60 -15.99
C ALA A 21 -10.55 26.55 -14.83
N VAL A 22 -11.29 27.66 -14.80
CA VAL A 22 -11.32 28.59 -13.67
C VAL A 22 -11.85 27.78 -12.49
N PHE A 23 -10.95 27.23 -11.68
CA PHE A 23 -11.23 26.67 -10.38
C PHE A 23 -11.81 27.80 -9.53
N ARG A 24 -13.13 27.92 -9.49
CA ARG A 24 -13.82 28.70 -8.47
C ARG A 24 -13.81 27.86 -7.18
N PRO A 25 -13.13 28.30 -6.11
CA PRO A 25 -13.26 27.64 -4.82
C PRO A 25 -14.73 27.72 -4.34
N PRO A 26 -15.25 26.69 -3.65
CA PRO A 26 -16.59 26.73 -3.08
C PRO A 26 -16.70 27.86 -2.05
N PRO A 27 -17.86 28.53 -1.94
CA PRO A 27 -18.07 29.57 -0.94
C PRO A 27 -17.97 28.99 0.48
N SER A 28 -17.12 29.61 1.29
CA SER A 28 -16.89 29.28 2.69
C SER A 28 -18.20 29.32 3.50
N PRO A 29 -18.49 28.32 4.34
CA PRO A 29 -19.55 28.43 5.33
C PRO A 29 -19.09 29.44 6.41
N SER A 30 -19.79 30.57 6.43
CA SER A 30 -19.74 31.59 7.47
C SER A 30 -19.94 30.97 8.86
N THR A 31 -18.95 31.14 9.72
CA THR A 31 -19.03 31.02 11.17
C THR A 31 -20.02 32.05 11.73
N PRO A 32 -20.78 31.67 12.76
CA PRO A 32 -20.62 32.38 14.03
C PRO A 32 -20.23 31.46 15.18
N ALA A 33 -19.50 32.06 16.13
CA ALA A 33 -18.81 31.49 17.27
C ALA A 33 -19.75 30.93 18.37
N PRO A 34 -19.21 30.30 19.44
CA PRO A 34 -19.88 29.28 20.25
C PRO A 34 -20.71 29.85 21.40
N GLU A 35 -21.84 29.20 21.71
CA GLU A 35 -22.50 29.34 23.02
C GLU A 35 -22.02 28.22 23.96
N MET A 36 -21.16 28.59 24.91
CA MET A 36 -20.90 27.78 26.09
C MET A 36 -22.06 27.94 27.08
N LYS A 37 -22.88 26.90 27.22
CA LYS A 37 -23.75 26.73 28.39
C LYS A 37 -23.46 25.41 29.09
N LYS A 38 -22.97 25.61 30.32
CA LYS A 38 -22.65 24.66 31.38
C LYS A 38 -23.84 23.73 31.65
N PHE A 39 -23.59 22.52 32.16
CA PHE A 39 -23.92 22.09 33.52
C PHE A 39 -23.85 20.55 33.65
N PHE A 40 -23.32 20.14 34.79
CA PHE A 40 -22.95 18.80 35.25
C PHE A 40 -24.03 17.72 35.15
N ALA A 41 -23.60 16.47 34.92
CA ALA A 41 -23.97 15.32 35.76
C ALA A 41 -23.11 14.09 35.40
N SER A 42 -22.21 13.70 36.33
CA SER A 42 -21.65 12.35 36.37
C SER A 42 -22.78 11.37 36.67
N ALA A 43 -23.03 10.45 35.75
CA ALA A 43 -23.73 9.20 36.03
C ALA A 43 -22.91 8.07 35.42
N THR A 44 -22.08 7.44 36.25
CA THR A 44 -21.49 6.13 36.00
C THR A 44 -22.60 5.09 35.99
N ALA A 45 -23.29 4.97 34.86
CA ALA A 45 -24.12 3.81 34.57
C ALA A 45 -23.20 2.72 33.99
N SER A 46 -22.77 1.81 34.85
CA SER A 46 -22.16 0.52 34.49
C SER A 46 -23.13 -0.27 33.60
N ARG A 47 -23.15 0.03 32.30
CA ARG A 47 -23.72 -0.86 31.31
C ARG A 47 -22.70 -1.97 31.09
N SER A 48 -22.97 -3.10 31.73
CA SER A 48 -22.54 -4.42 31.29
C SER A 48 -22.89 -4.57 29.81
N SER A 49 -21.98 -4.14 28.95
CA SER A 49 -22.04 -4.37 27.52
C SER A 49 -21.52 -5.77 27.29
N ARG A 50 -22.44 -6.73 27.22
CA ARG A 50 -22.14 -8.04 26.65
C ARG A 50 -21.62 -7.78 25.25
N ARG A 51 -20.29 -7.87 25.10
CA ARG A 51 -19.58 -7.85 23.84
C ARG A 51 -20.30 -8.84 22.91
N PRO A 52 -20.85 -8.40 21.76
CA PRO A 52 -21.34 -9.32 20.77
C PRO A 52 -20.18 -10.27 20.45
N GLU A 53 -20.43 -11.55 20.66
CA GLU A 53 -19.57 -12.64 20.24
C GLU A 53 -19.22 -12.38 18.78
N GLN A 54 -17.96 -11.98 18.56
CA GLN A 54 -17.44 -11.72 17.22
C GLN A 54 -17.48 -13.06 16.49
N ALA A 55 -18.53 -13.25 15.69
CA ALA A 55 -18.56 -14.31 14.70
C ALA A 55 -17.23 -14.26 13.92
N PRO A 56 -16.57 -15.42 13.69
CA PRO A 56 -15.30 -15.44 12.99
C PRO A 56 -15.49 -14.70 11.66
N ALA A 57 -14.61 -13.73 11.40
CA ALA A 57 -14.68 -12.92 10.19
C ALA A 57 -14.80 -13.87 9.00
N GLN A 58 -15.93 -13.82 8.30
CA GLN A 58 -16.10 -14.57 7.08
C GLN A 58 -15.02 -14.06 6.12
N TYR A 59 -13.98 -14.86 5.91
CA TYR A 59 -12.95 -14.63 4.90
C TYR A 59 -13.62 -14.78 3.55
N THR A 60 -14.30 -13.73 3.11
CA THR A 60 -14.82 -13.65 1.75
C THR A 60 -13.63 -13.63 0.79
N SER A 61 -13.82 -14.19 -0.40
CA SER A 61 -12.80 -14.17 -1.47
C SER A 61 -12.27 -12.75 -1.75
N GLN A 62 -13.12 -11.74 -1.59
CA GLN A 62 -12.75 -10.33 -1.74
C GLN A 62 -11.76 -9.83 -0.68
N ASN A 63 -11.88 -10.28 0.58
CA ASN A 63 -10.93 -9.92 1.63
C ASN A 63 -9.57 -10.54 1.38
N ARG A 64 -9.53 -11.81 0.94
CA ARG A 64 -8.29 -12.47 0.55
C ARG A 64 -7.61 -11.76 -0.62
N ALA A 65 -8.35 -11.43 -1.68
CA ALA A 65 -7.79 -10.73 -2.82
C ALA A 65 -7.12 -9.40 -2.42
N LYS A 66 -7.70 -8.67 -1.46
CA LYS A 66 -7.11 -7.45 -0.89
C LYS A 66 -5.83 -7.74 -0.10
N GLU A 67 -5.81 -8.80 0.71
CA GLU A 67 -4.61 -9.20 1.45
C GLU A 67 -3.46 -9.63 0.53
N VAL A 68 -3.77 -10.41 -0.50
CA VAL A 68 -2.78 -10.81 -1.52
C VAL A 68 -2.26 -9.59 -2.26
N ALA A 69 -3.15 -8.67 -2.67
CA ALA A 69 -2.74 -7.42 -3.32
C ALA A 69 -1.86 -6.55 -2.41
N ARG A 70 -2.19 -6.47 -1.13
CA ARG A 70 -1.39 -5.77 -0.12
C ARG A 70 -0.02 -6.44 0.05
N CYS A 71 0.04 -7.75 0.18
CA CYS A 71 1.29 -8.50 0.29
C CYS A 71 2.17 -8.28 -0.95
N ALA A 72 1.59 -8.33 -2.14
CA ALA A 72 2.29 -8.03 -3.39
C ALA A 72 2.83 -6.59 -3.44
N ALA A 73 2.09 -5.61 -2.91
CA ALA A 73 2.57 -4.23 -2.81
C ALA A 73 3.76 -4.11 -1.84
N LEU A 74 3.70 -4.75 -0.67
CA LEU A 74 4.80 -4.79 0.29
C LEU A 74 6.06 -5.42 -0.32
N LEU A 75 5.91 -6.53 -1.06
CA LEU A 75 7.02 -7.17 -1.76
C LEU A 75 7.65 -6.24 -2.79
N ARG A 76 6.85 -5.56 -3.62
CA ARG A 76 7.37 -4.60 -4.62
C ARG A 76 8.12 -3.44 -3.95
N GLU A 77 7.59 -2.89 -2.87
CA GLU A 77 8.25 -1.82 -2.12
C GLU A 77 9.58 -2.32 -1.51
N MET A 78 9.58 -3.51 -0.92
CA MET A 78 10.79 -4.13 -0.38
C MET A 78 11.85 -4.33 -1.47
N TYR A 79 11.50 -4.92 -2.62
CA TYR A 79 12.45 -5.10 -3.72
C TYR A 79 12.95 -3.77 -4.30
N THR A 80 12.12 -2.73 -4.30
CA THR A 80 12.56 -1.38 -4.69
C THR A 80 13.66 -0.88 -3.76
N LEU A 81 13.48 -1.04 -2.44
CA LEU A 81 14.51 -0.69 -1.46
C LEU A 81 15.77 -1.54 -1.64
N ASP A 82 15.64 -2.83 -1.94
CA ASP A 82 16.79 -3.70 -2.17
C ASP A 82 17.64 -3.22 -3.35
N LEU A 83 16.98 -2.82 -4.45
CA LEU A 83 17.65 -2.26 -5.63
C LEU A 83 18.34 -0.93 -5.30
N GLU A 84 17.72 -0.06 -4.51
CA GLU A 84 18.34 1.19 -4.05
C GLU A 84 19.54 0.92 -3.14
N ILE A 85 19.43 -0.01 -2.19
CA ILE A 85 20.53 -0.40 -1.29
C ILE A 85 21.69 -1.00 -2.08
N TRP A 86 21.39 -1.76 -3.13
CA TRP A 86 22.39 -2.34 -4.03
C TRP A 86 23.08 -1.27 -4.88
N ALA A 87 22.33 -0.31 -5.42
CA ALA A 87 22.89 0.86 -6.12
C ALA A 87 23.81 1.69 -5.21
N MET A 88 23.52 1.71 -3.90
CA MET A 88 24.35 2.32 -2.85
C MET A 88 25.53 1.43 -2.38
N GLY A 89 25.92 0.40 -3.15
CA GLY A 89 26.99 -0.53 -2.78
C GLY A 89 28.35 0.13 -2.53
N ASN A 90 28.67 1.19 -3.27
CA ASN A 90 29.90 1.99 -3.16
C ASN A 90 29.63 3.40 -2.61
N ALA A 91 28.55 3.57 -1.84
CA ALA A 91 28.13 4.89 -1.43
C ALA A 91 29.20 5.60 -0.58
N HIS A 92 29.25 6.93 -0.68
CA HIS A 92 30.19 7.73 0.12
C HIS A 92 29.83 7.62 1.61
N VAL A 93 30.78 7.96 2.48
CA VAL A 93 30.58 7.87 3.95
C VAL A 93 29.34 8.63 4.42
N GLU A 94 28.98 9.73 3.72
CA GLU A 94 27.80 10.54 4.02
C GLU A 94 26.46 9.85 3.69
N ASP A 95 26.46 8.88 2.77
CA ASP A 95 25.27 8.15 2.32
C ASP A 95 25.02 6.88 3.16
N VAL A 96 26.00 6.46 3.96
CA VAL A 96 25.91 5.27 4.82
C VAL A 96 24.69 5.31 5.75
N PRO A 97 24.37 6.43 6.43
CA PRO A 97 23.18 6.52 7.28
C PRO A 97 21.87 6.30 6.51
N GLU A 98 21.77 6.83 5.28
CA GLU A 98 20.60 6.64 4.42
C GLU A 98 20.46 5.17 4.02
N ARG A 99 21.56 4.53 3.60
CA ARG A 99 21.58 3.11 3.26
C ARG A 99 21.13 2.25 4.44
N GLU A 100 21.61 2.53 5.65
CA GLU A 100 21.19 1.82 6.86
C GLU A 100 19.71 2.03 7.19
N LEU A 101 19.18 3.24 6.96
CA LEU A 101 17.75 3.50 7.11
C LEU A 101 16.92 2.65 6.12
N LYS A 102 17.36 2.56 4.86
CA LYS A 102 16.70 1.73 3.84
C LYS A 102 16.73 0.25 4.20
N LYS A 103 17.84 -0.27 4.73
CA LYS A 103 17.93 -1.65 5.25
C LYS A 103 16.94 -1.91 6.38
N ARG A 104 16.84 -0.99 7.35
CA ARG A 104 15.85 -1.11 8.44
C ARG A 104 14.42 -1.13 7.90
N LYS A 105 14.11 -0.27 6.92
CA LYS A 105 12.80 -0.23 6.27
C LYS A 105 12.50 -1.54 5.53
N ALA A 106 13.45 -2.07 4.77
CA ALA A 106 13.31 -3.35 4.08
C ALA A 106 13.08 -4.51 5.06
N ASN A 107 13.82 -4.56 6.17
CA ASN A 107 13.61 -5.53 7.24
C ASN A 107 12.21 -5.41 7.88
N ALA A 108 11.70 -4.19 8.09
CA ALA A 108 10.35 -3.97 8.61
C ALA A 108 9.26 -4.46 7.64
N LEU A 109 9.42 -4.18 6.33
CA LEU A 109 8.50 -4.66 5.29
C LEU A 109 8.51 -6.19 5.20
N PHE A 110 9.69 -6.81 5.30
CA PHE A 110 9.80 -8.27 5.34
C PHE A 110 9.05 -8.88 6.54
N GLY A 111 9.12 -8.23 7.71
CA GLY A 111 8.34 -8.64 8.88
C GLY A 111 6.82 -8.56 8.68
N GLU A 112 6.33 -7.54 7.96
CA GLU A 112 4.90 -7.44 7.60
C GLU A 112 4.49 -8.50 6.58
N VAL A 113 5.31 -8.76 5.55
CA VAL A 113 5.07 -9.85 4.58
C VAL A 113 4.96 -11.19 5.32
N ARG A 114 5.90 -11.46 6.22
CA ARG A 114 5.88 -12.68 7.04
C ARG A 114 4.62 -12.78 7.89
N ARG A 115 4.15 -11.68 8.51
CA ARG A 115 2.89 -11.68 9.27
C ARG A 115 1.69 -12.02 8.39
N CYS A 116 1.63 -11.50 7.17
CA CYS A 116 0.56 -11.85 6.21
C CYS A 116 0.58 -13.35 5.91
N VAL A 117 1.75 -13.88 5.59
CA VAL A 117 1.95 -15.28 5.22
C VAL A 117 1.67 -16.24 6.40
N GLU A 118 2.11 -15.91 7.61
CA GLU A 118 1.77 -16.65 8.83
C GLU A 118 0.27 -16.65 9.10
N GLY A 119 -0.41 -15.53 8.83
CA GLY A 119 -1.87 -15.43 8.90
C GLY A 119 -2.56 -16.40 7.96
N TRP A 120 -2.07 -16.54 6.73
CA TRP A 120 -2.58 -17.52 5.77
C TRP A 120 -2.26 -18.96 6.19
N LYS A 121 -1.05 -19.22 6.70
CA LYS A 121 -0.65 -20.53 7.25
C LYS A 121 -1.56 -20.96 8.41
N GLY A 122 -1.90 -20.04 9.31
CA GLY A 122 -2.81 -20.27 10.42
C GLY A 122 -4.22 -20.66 9.99
N SER A 123 -4.65 -20.25 8.78
CA SER A 123 -5.94 -20.63 8.21
C SER A 123 -5.98 -22.06 7.64
N LYS A 124 -4.83 -22.76 7.57
CA LYS A 124 -4.71 -24.13 7.02
C LYS A 124 -5.36 -24.33 5.65
N GLY A 125 -5.23 -23.34 4.77
CA GLY A 125 -5.85 -23.39 3.44
C GLY A 125 -7.36 -23.19 3.43
N ALA A 126 -7.98 -22.76 4.53
CA ALA A 126 -9.43 -22.52 4.58
C ALA A 126 -9.87 -21.51 3.51
N GLY A 127 -10.69 -22.01 2.59
CA GLY A 127 -11.26 -21.28 1.47
C GLY A 127 -10.32 -21.08 0.29
N TRP A 128 -9.06 -21.54 0.32
CA TRP A 128 -8.13 -21.48 -0.80
C TRP A 128 -8.39 -22.66 -1.73
N GLU A 129 -8.27 -22.45 -3.03
CA GLU A 129 -8.24 -23.58 -3.95
C GLU A 129 -6.90 -24.33 -3.82
N GLY A 130 -6.89 -25.63 -4.14
CA GLY A 130 -5.72 -26.47 -3.89
C GLY A 130 -4.46 -26.08 -4.69
N GLU A 131 -4.62 -25.37 -5.81
CA GLU A 131 -3.50 -24.80 -6.56
C GLU A 131 -3.04 -23.46 -5.95
N GLU A 132 -3.98 -22.58 -5.60
CA GLU A 132 -3.66 -21.32 -4.91
C GLU A 132 -2.95 -21.56 -3.58
N TRP A 133 -3.39 -22.58 -2.84
CA TRP A 133 -2.79 -22.96 -1.57
C TRP A 133 -1.36 -23.46 -1.75
N ARG A 134 -1.08 -24.23 -2.80
CA ARG A 134 0.30 -24.64 -3.14
C ARG A 134 1.19 -23.43 -3.42
N CYS A 135 0.70 -22.45 -4.16
CA CYS A 135 1.46 -21.21 -4.36
C CYS A 135 1.72 -20.46 -3.04
N VAL A 136 0.75 -20.48 -2.11
CA VAL A 136 0.96 -19.90 -0.77
C VAL A 136 2.00 -20.69 0.03
N GLU A 137 1.98 -22.01 -0.04
CA GLU A 137 2.99 -22.87 0.61
C GLU A 137 4.40 -22.58 0.08
N ASP A 138 4.58 -22.45 -1.23
CA ASP A 138 5.86 -22.08 -1.84
C ASP A 138 6.36 -20.73 -1.30
N ILE A 139 5.46 -19.74 -1.19
CA ILE A 139 5.78 -18.42 -0.63
C ILE A 139 6.16 -18.55 0.85
N CYS A 140 5.41 -19.35 1.63
CA CYS A 140 5.72 -19.60 3.05
C CYS A 140 7.12 -20.18 3.21
N GLU A 141 7.46 -21.18 2.40
CA GLU A 141 8.75 -21.84 2.48
C GLU A 141 9.90 -20.87 2.17
N VAL A 142 9.80 -20.10 1.09
CA VAL A 142 10.82 -19.11 0.71
C VAL A 142 10.99 -18.04 1.80
N VAL A 143 9.90 -17.56 2.40
CA VAL A 143 9.96 -16.58 3.48
C VAL A 143 10.59 -17.17 4.75
N GLU A 144 10.29 -18.43 5.08
CA GLU A 144 10.87 -19.13 6.23
C GLU A 144 12.38 -19.39 6.05
N GLN A 145 12.82 -19.72 4.83
CA GLN A 145 14.24 -19.91 4.50
C GLN A 145 15.07 -18.63 4.67
N HIS A 146 14.47 -17.45 4.48
CA HIS A 146 15.17 -16.16 4.56
C HIS A 146 15.41 -15.62 6.00
N GLY A 147 15.11 -16.39 7.05
CA GLY A 147 15.41 -16.02 8.44
C GLY A 147 14.62 -14.81 8.97
N PHE A 148 14.93 -14.33 10.19
CA PHE A 148 14.21 -13.20 10.82
C PHE A 148 14.66 -11.82 10.32
N LYS A 149 15.81 -11.74 9.67
CA LYS A 149 16.41 -10.50 9.16
C LYS A 149 17.04 -10.76 7.81
N ARG A 150 16.75 -9.88 6.87
CA ARG A 150 17.29 -9.94 5.51
C ARG A 150 18.62 -9.21 5.37
N TYR A 151 18.79 -8.14 6.15
CA TYR A 151 19.99 -7.30 6.25
C TYR A 151 20.51 -7.23 7.68
#